data_AF-A0A1I1D1P7-F1
#
_entry.id   AF-A0A1I1D1P7-F1
#
_cell.length_a   1.000
_cell.length_b   1.000
_cell.length_c   1.000
_cell.angle_alpha   90.00
_cell.angle_beta   90.00
_cell.angle_gamma   90.00
#
_symmetry.space_group_name_H-M   'P 1'
#
loop_
_entity.id
_entity.type
_entity.pdbx_description
1 polymer ?
#
loop_
_entity_poly.entity_id
_entity_poly.type
_entity_poly.pdbx_seq_one_letter_code
_entity_poly.pdbx_strand_id
1 'polypeptide(L)' 'MILNHFFFARSIGVLMPKIPVILLTYNAEKYLHGAIDSLLAQTFRDFEILIVDNSSKDCTLQILKTYNNLRVKIFQGT' A
#
# COMPACT_ATOMS: atom_id res chain seq x y z
N MET A 1 14.97 -24.43 -3.69
CA MET A 1 15.57 -23.40 -2.81
C MET A 1 15.48 -22.07 -3.54
N ILE A 2 14.34 -21.39 -3.35
CA ILE A 2 13.88 -20.26 -4.17
C ILE A 2 14.35 -18.96 -3.51
N LEU A 3 15.61 -18.58 -3.72
CA LEU A 3 16.15 -17.30 -3.28
C LEU A 3 17.19 -16.86 -4.30
N ASN A 4 16.77 -16.21 -5.39
CA ASN A 4 17.64 -15.37 -6.23
C ASN A 4 16.90 -14.60 -7.35
N HIS A 5 15.57 -14.70 -7.49
CA HIS A 5 14.89 -14.02 -8.61
C HIS A 5 14.50 -12.56 -8.36
N PHE A 6 14.85 -11.97 -7.21
CA PHE A 6 14.49 -10.58 -6.87
C PHE A 6 15.59 -9.55 -7.19
N PHE A 7 16.77 -9.95 -7.68
CA PHE A 7 17.92 -9.03 -7.79
C PHE A 7 18.37 -8.65 -9.21
N PHE A 8 17.72 -9.10 -10.30
CA PHE A 8 18.26 -8.92 -11.66
C PHE A 8 17.39 -8.12 -12.67
N ALA A 9 16.45 -7.29 -12.23
CA ALA A 9 15.76 -6.35 -13.14
C ALA A 9 16.06 -4.88 -12.77
N ARG A 10 17.33 -4.47 -12.88
CA ARG A 10 17.79 -3.10 -12.57
C ARG A 10 18.24 -2.30 -13.80
N SER A 11 17.63 -2.55 -14.96
CA SER A 11 18.09 -1.98 -16.25
C SER A 11 17.08 -1.10 -17.00
N ILE A 12 15.97 -0.70 -16.39
CA ILE A 12 15.11 0.38 -16.91
C ILE A 12 14.72 1.26 -15.73
N GLY A 13 14.88 2.58 -15.86
CA GLY A 13 14.87 3.59 -14.80
C GLY A 13 13.52 3.82 -14.10
N VAL A 14 12.78 2.76 -13.80
CA VAL A 14 11.64 2.78 -12.89
C VAL A 14 12.17 2.25 -11.56
N LEU A 15 12.41 3.15 -10.60
CA LEU A 15 12.74 2.77 -9.22
C LEU A 15 11.58 1.95 -8.67
N MET A 16 11.71 0.63 -8.69
CA MET A 16 10.80 -0.25 -7.97
C MET A 16 11.06 -0.07 -6.47
N PRO A 17 10.03 0.23 -5.67
CA PRO A 17 10.20 0.39 -4.23
C PRO A 17 10.75 -0.91 -3.63
N LYS A 18 11.75 -0.81 -2.76
CA LYS A 18 12.43 -1.99 -2.23
C LYS A 18 11.54 -2.84 -1.32
N ILE A 19 10.58 -2.23 -0.64
CA ILE A 19 9.76 -2.87 0.39
C ILE A 19 8.28 -2.63 0.09
N PRO A 20 7.46 -3.67 -0.10
CA PRO A 20 6.01 -3.53 -0.07
C PRO A 20 5.49 -3.61 1.37
N VAL A 21 4.64 -2.66 1.76
CA VAL A 21 3.85 -2.70 3.00
C VAL A 21 2.42 -3.02 2.63
N ILE A 22 1.94 -4.18 3.05
CA ILE A 22 0.57 -4.63 2.74
C ILE A 22 -0.35 -4.29 3.90
N LEU A 23 -1.43 -3.57 3.60
CA LEU A 23 -2.48 -3.21 4.55
C LEU A 23 -3.80 -3.87 4.12
N LEU A 24 -4.27 -4.85 4.86
CA LEU A 24 -5.57 -5.47 4.64
C LEU A 24 -6.65 -4.68 5.40
N THR A 25 -7.75 -4.33 4.74
CA THR A 25 -8.84 -3.58 5.35
C THR A 25 -10.18 -4.30 5.24
N TYR A 26 -10.97 -4.24 6.31
CA TYR A 26 -12.38 -4.60 6.33
C TYR A 26 -13.07 -3.81 7.44
N ASN A 27 -14.00 -2.94 7.07
CA ASN A 27 -14.69 -2.03 7.99
C ASN A 27 -13.73 -1.26 8.93
N ALA A 28 -12.73 -0.62 8.35
CA ALA A 28 -11.61 0.01 9.05
C ALA A 28 -11.74 1.54 9.19
N GLU A 29 -12.91 2.13 8.93
CA GLU A 29 -13.08 3.59 8.82
C GLU A 29 -12.49 4.39 10.01
N LYS A 30 -12.58 3.82 11.22
CA LYS A 30 -12.10 4.44 12.46
C LYS A 30 -10.58 4.58 12.55
N TYR A 31 -9.83 3.68 11.92
CA TYR A 31 -8.37 3.58 12.08
C TYR A 31 -7.59 3.87 10.80
N LEU A 32 -8.29 3.84 9.66
CA LEU A 32 -7.66 3.85 8.35
C LEU A 32 -6.81 5.10 8.13
N HIS A 33 -7.30 6.27 8.55
CA HIS A 33 -6.55 7.52 8.42
C HIS A 33 -5.22 7.47 9.17
N GLY A 34 -5.27 7.15 10.48
CA GLY A 34 -4.06 7.08 11.30
C GLY A 34 -3.07 6.05 10.78
N ALA A 35 -3.54 4.90 10.29
CA ALA A 35 -2.68 3.87 9.71
C ALA A 35 -1.93 4.38 8.46
N ILE A 36 -2.65 4.90 7.48
CA ILE A 36 -2.06 5.38 6.22
C ILE A 36 -1.17 6.60 6.47
N ASP A 37 -1.62 7.56 7.28
CA ASP A 37 -0.87 8.77 7.57
C ASP A 37 0.45 8.44 8.30
N SER A 38 0.42 7.48 9.23
CA SER A 38 1.63 7.04 9.93
C SER A 38 2.65 6.40 8.98
N LEU A 39 2.20 5.62 7.99
CA LEU A 39 3.05 5.06 6.95
C LEU A 39 3.59 6.17 6.05
N LEU A 40 2.74 7.12 5.64
CA LEU A 40 3.18 8.23 4.80
C LEU A 40 4.18 9.15 5.51
N ALA A 41 4.14 9.24 6.84
CA ALA A 41 5.05 10.03 7.66
C ALA A 41 6.43 9.37 7.95
N GLN A 42 6.63 8.09 7.61
CA GLN A 42 7.90 7.40 7.89
C GLN A 42 9.11 8.10 7.29
N THR A 43 10.24 8.07 7.99
CA THR A 43 11.51 8.69 7.56
C THR A 43 12.18 7.87 6.44
N PHE A 44 12.07 6.55 6.49
CA PHE A 44 12.38 5.68 5.35
C PHE A 44 11.32 5.88 4.26
N ARG A 45 11.71 5.98 2.98
CA ARG A 45 10.78 6.33 1.88
C ARG A 45 10.73 5.33 0.73
N ASP A 46 11.70 4.41 0.67
CA ASP A 46 11.86 3.44 -0.42
C ASP A 46 10.95 2.21 -0.21
N PHE A 47 9.65 2.48 -0.15
CA PHE A 47 8.59 1.49 0.01
C PHE A 47 7.29 1.93 -0.67
N GLU A 48 6.45 0.95 -1.01
CA GLU A 48 5.07 1.17 -1.45
C GLU A 48 4.08 0.63 -0.43
N ILE A 49 2.88 1.23 -0.39
CA ILE A 49 1.76 0.83 0.43
C ILE A 49 0.73 0.18 -0.50
N LEU A 50 0.50 -1.11 -0.31
CA LEU A 50 -0.50 -1.88 -1.05
C LEU A 50 -1.67 -2.12 -0.11
N ILE A 51 -2.79 -1.45 -0.37
CA ILE A 51 -3.99 -1.59 0.44
C ILE A 51 -4.95 -2.53 -0.27
N VAL A 52 -5.40 -3.58 0.42
CA VAL A 52 -6.37 -4.54 -0.12
C VAL A 52 -7.63 -4.49 0.75
N ASP A 53 -8.72 -3.98 0.19
CA ASP A 53 -10.01 -3.94 0.85
C ASP A 53 -10.82 -5.21 0.59
N ASN A 54 -11.32 -5.84 1.65
CA ASN A 54 -12.09 -7.07 1.59
C ASN A 54 -13.61 -6.79 1.60
N SER A 55 -14.09 -6.01 0.64
CA SER A 55 -15.51 -5.66 0.46
C SER A 55 -16.13 -5.01 1.70
N SER A 56 -15.47 -3.96 2.20
CA SER A 56 -15.98 -3.16 3.31
C SER A 56 -17.36 -2.56 3.00
N LYS A 57 -18.20 -2.45 4.03
CA LYS A 57 -19.57 -1.92 3.95
C LYS A 57 -19.75 -0.55 4.62
N ASP A 58 -18.72 -0.09 5.30
CA ASP A 58 -18.65 1.21 5.95
C ASP A 58 -17.96 2.26 5.05
N CYS A 59 -17.50 3.38 5.62
CA CYS A 59 -16.84 4.43 4.85
C CYS A 59 -15.40 4.09 4.42
N THR A 60 -14.88 2.88 4.67
CA THR A 60 -13.49 2.49 4.38
C THR A 60 -13.09 2.78 2.93
N LEU A 61 -13.89 2.32 1.96
CA LEU A 61 -13.60 2.55 0.54
C LEU A 61 -13.66 4.03 0.16
N GLN A 62 -14.54 4.81 0.78
CA GLN A 62 -14.62 6.24 0.56
C GLN A 62 -13.36 6.93 1.09
N ILE A 63 -12.89 6.55 2.28
CA ILE A 63 -11.63 7.04 2.88
C ILE A 63 -10.46 6.69 1.97
N LEU A 64 -10.34 5.43 1.52
CA LEU A 64 -9.27 5.00 0.61
C LEU A 64 -9.19 5.85 -0.65
N LYS A 65 -10.34 6.20 -1.25
CA LYS A 65 -10.41 7.04 -2.45
C LYS A 65 -9.92 8.48 -2.22
N THR A 66 -9.84 8.96 -0.97
CA THR A 66 -9.28 10.29 -0.67
C THR A 66 -7.76 10.34 -0.73
N TYR A 67 -7.08 9.19 -0.66
CA TYR A 67 -5.62 9.11 -0.66
C TYR A 67 -5.06 9.17 -2.08
N ASN A 68 -4.62 10.37 -2.49
CA ASN A 68 -3.90 10.59 -3.74
C ASN A 68 -2.39 10.68 -3.47
N ASN A 69 -1.70 9.54 -3.42
CA ASN A 69 -0.25 9.48 -3.21
C ASN A 69 0.41 8.44 -4.14
N LEU A 70 1.54 8.81 -4.75
CA LEU A 70 2.28 7.93 -5.67
C LEU A 70 2.73 6.59 -5.05
N ARG A 71 2.89 6.53 -3.72
CA ARG A 71 3.27 5.32 -3.00
C ARG A 71 2.09 4.45 -2.57
N VAL A 72 0.85 4.92 -2.72
CA VAL A 72 -0.35 4.20 -2.27
C VAL A 72 -1.05 3.57 -3.47
N LYS A 73 -1.23 2.26 -3.44
CA LYS A 73 -2.00 1.50 -4.43
C LYS A 73 -3.12 0.78 -3.70
N ILE A 74 -4.32 0.88 -4.23
CA ILE A 74 -5.54 0.33 -3.63
C ILE A 74 -6.07 -0.77 -4.55
N PHE A 75 -6.35 -1.93 -3.96
CA PHE A 75 -6.99 -3.08 -4.59
C PHE A 75 -8.28 -3.36 -3.83
N GLN A 76 -9.37 -3.52 -4.55
CA GLN A 76 -10.65 -3.89 -3.96
C GLN A 76 -10.93 -5.35 -4.32
N GLY A 77 -11.18 -6.19 -3.31
CA GLY A 77 -11.72 -7.52 -3.49
C GLY A 77 -13.16 -7.47 -4.00
N THR A 78 -13.52 -8.40 -4.87
CA THR A 78 -14.90 -8.66 -5.29
C THR A 78 -15.65 -9.48 -4.25
#